data_AF-A0A820EJH6-F1
#
_entry.id   AF-A0A820EJH6-F1
#
_cell.length_a   1.000
_cell.length_b   1.000
_cell.length_c   1.000
_cell.angle_alpha   90.00
_cell.angle_beta   90.00
_cell.angle_gamma   90.00
#
_symmetry.space_group_name_H-M   'P 1'
#
loop_
_entity.id
_entity.type
_entity.pdbx_description
1 polymer ?
#
loop_
_entity_poly.entity_id
_entity_poly.type
_entity_poly.pdbx_seq_one_letter_code
_entity_poly.pdbx_strand_id
1 'polypeptide(L)'
;AFRSSAIVRSCNWSTGRASIFFAHDSQGHIKYWDLTKDLYQPLGNVKIENLSHFILSISSQAETAFALVTKQNSSQIEIHQLKRTFTTHSDSFNDNFKTILKDIMTNT
;
A
#
# COMPACT_ATOMS: atom_id res chain seq x y z
N ALA A 1 7.43 -9.68 3.63
CA ALA A 1 8.63 -9.37 2.79
C ALA A 1 8.30 -9.50 1.29
N PHE A 2 8.75 -8.56 0.45
CA PHE A 2 8.72 -8.75 -1.01
C PHE A 2 9.64 -9.92 -1.38
N ARG A 3 9.09 -11.13 -1.49
CA ARG A 3 9.82 -12.31 -2.02
C ARG A 3 9.79 -12.37 -3.55
N SER A 4 9.74 -11.21 -4.19
CA SER A 4 9.79 -11.10 -5.64
C SER A 4 11.16 -10.55 -5.99
N SER A 5 11.84 -11.13 -6.98
CA SER A 5 13.04 -10.53 -7.60
C SER A 5 12.76 -9.19 -8.30
N ALA A 6 11.49 -8.77 -8.34
CA ALA A 6 11.07 -7.49 -8.88
C ALA A 6 11.55 -6.32 -8.01
N ILE A 7 12.07 -5.30 -8.69
CA ILE A 7 12.56 -4.08 -8.07
C ILE A 7 11.36 -3.23 -7.66
N VAL A 8 11.34 -2.75 -6.41
CA VAL A 8 10.37 -1.74 -5.97
C VAL A 8 10.64 -0.45 -6.73
N ARG A 9 9.64 0.03 -7.46
CA ARG A 9 9.75 1.20 -8.35
C ARG A 9 9.22 2.47 -7.69
N SER A 10 8.17 2.36 -6.89
CA SER A 10 7.72 3.45 -6.02
C SER A 10 6.91 2.91 -4.85
N CYS A 11 6.79 3.73 -3.82
CA CYS A 11 5.92 3.50 -2.69
C CYS A 11 5.24 4.80 -2.27
N ASN A 12 4.05 4.69 -1.69
CA ASN A 12 3.31 5.84 -1.19
C ASN A 12 2.51 5.46 0.05
N TRP A 13 2.42 6.42 0.96
CA TRP A 13 1.43 6.37 2.02
C TRP A 13 0.07 6.76 1.48
N SER A 14 -0.96 6.13 2.02
CA SER A 14 -2.33 6.56 1.82
C SER A 14 -2.54 7.99 2.33
N THR A 15 -3.16 8.82 1.49
CA THR A 15 -3.55 10.20 1.80
C THR A 15 -4.72 10.31 2.79
N GLY A 16 -5.61 9.31 2.84
CA GLY A 16 -6.80 9.30 3.70
C GLY A 16 -6.67 8.48 4.99
N ARG A 17 -5.61 7.67 5.13
CA ARG A 17 -5.39 6.76 6.28
C ARG A 17 -3.92 6.50 6.50
N ALA A 18 -3.36 7.03 7.58
CA ALA A 18 -1.93 6.92 7.91
C ALA A 18 -1.42 5.47 8.11
N SER A 19 -2.31 4.53 8.44
CA SER A 19 -1.92 3.12 8.63
C SER A 19 -1.71 2.35 7.33
N ILE A 20 -2.07 2.92 6.17
CA ILE A 20 -2.03 2.19 4.91
C ILE A 20 -0.83 2.61 4.08
N PHE A 21 -0.02 1.63 3.71
CA PHE A 21 1.18 1.79 2.90
C PHE A 21 1.08 0.96 1.63
N PHE A 22 1.66 1.46 0.55
CA PHE A 22 1.66 0.81 -0.75
C PHE A 22 3.03 0.82 -1.38
N ALA A 23 3.32 -0.23 -2.14
CA ALA A 23 4.51 -0.31 -2.96
C ALA A 23 4.18 -1.00 -4.27
N HIS A 24 4.72 -0.47 -5.37
CA HIS A 24 4.65 -1.10 -6.68
C HIS A 24 6.01 -1.59 -7.13
N ASP A 25 6.02 -2.72 -7.84
CA ASP A 25 7.23 -3.31 -8.39
C ASP A 25 7.32 -3.18 -9.92
N SER A 26 8.49 -3.52 -10.46
CA SER A 26 8.80 -3.48 -11.89
C SER A 26 7.98 -4.46 -12.74
N GLN A 27 7.18 -5.34 -12.13
CA GLN A 27 6.29 -6.27 -12.83
C GLN A 27 4.83 -5.79 -12.85
N GLY A 28 4.56 -4.58 -12.33
CA GLY A 28 3.22 -4.02 -12.25
C GLY A 28 2.41 -4.57 -11.08
N HIS A 29 3.04 -5.23 -10.11
CA HIS A 29 2.35 -5.62 -8.89
C HIS A 29 2.30 -4.47 -7.89
N ILE A 30 1.12 -4.19 -7.38
CA ILE A 30 0.88 -3.28 -6.27
C ILE A 30 0.55 -4.11 -5.04
N LYS A 31 1.40 -4.01 -4.03
CA LYS A 31 1.18 -4.58 -2.72
C LYS A 31 0.80 -3.49 -1.73
N TYR A 32 0.02 -3.88 -0.72
CA TYR A 32 -0.44 -2.96 0.30
C TYR A 32 -0.47 -3.58 1.68
N TRP A 33 -0.20 -2.73 2.66
CA TRP A 33 -0.18 -3.06 4.07
C TRP A 33 -1.19 -2.19 4.79
N ASP A 34 -1.88 -2.76 5.76
CA ASP A 34 -2.48 -2.00 6.85
C ASP A 34 -1.67 -2.33 8.09
N LEU A 35 -0.89 -1.36 8.56
CA LEU A 35 0.01 -1.54 9.70
C LEU A 35 -0.77 -1.79 11.00
N THR A 36 -2.08 -1.54 11.01
CA THR A 36 -2.96 -1.93 12.11
C THR A 36 -3.26 -3.42 12.16
N LYS A 37 -2.99 -4.16 11.07
CA LYS A 37 -3.24 -5.60 10.98
C LYS A 37 -1.94 -6.40 10.97
N ASP A 38 -1.05 -6.09 10.04
CA ASP A 38 0.22 -6.80 9.91
C ASP A 38 1.29 -5.84 9.35
N LEU A 39 2.41 -5.74 10.07
CA LEU A 39 3.53 -4.85 9.72
C LEU A 39 4.41 -5.43 8.60
N TYR A 40 4.48 -6.76 8.49
CA TYR A 40 5.50 -7.44 7.70
C TYR A 40 4.92 -8.12 6.46
N GLN A 41 3.62 -8.46 6.48
CA GLN A 41 2.93 -9.09 5.36
C GLN A 41 1.94 -8.13 4.68
N PRO A 42 1.99 -8.04 3.34
CA PRO A 42 0.99 -7.30 2.60
C PRO A 42 -0.36 -8.00 2.75
N LEU A 43 -1.42 -7.21 2.93
CA LEU A 43 -2.79 -7.70 2.97
C LEU A 43 -3.29 -8.17 1.61
N GLY A 44 -2.66 -7.71 0.53
CA GLY A 44 -3.03 -8.09 -0.82
C GLY A 44 -2.03 -7.66 -1.87
N ASN A 45 -2.28 -8.17 -3.08
CA ASN A 45 -1.52 -7.92 -4.29
C ASN A 45 -2.50 -7.69 -5.44
N VAL A 46 -2.30 -6.63 -6.22
CA VAL A 46 -3.07 -6.34 -7.44
C VAL A 46 -2.08 -6.16 -8.57
N LYS A 47 -2.27 -6.91 -9.66
CA LYS A 47 -1.46 -6.76 -10.86
C LYS A 47 -2.15 -5.79 -11.81
N ILE A 48 -1.42 -4.79 -12.26
CA ILE A 48 -1.87 -3.88 -13.31
C ILE A 48 -0.85 -3.94 -14.44
N GLU A 49 -1.33 -4.25 -15.63
CA GLU A 49 -0.47 -4.40 -16.80
C GLU A 49 0.00 -3.06 -17.34
N ASN A 50 1.22 -3.02 -17.87
CA ASN A 50 1.80 -1.85 -18.53
C ASN A 50 1.91 -0.60 -17.64
N LEU A 51 2.17 -0.81 -16.35
CA LEU A 51 2.32 0.24 -15.36
C LEU A 51 3.76 0.76 -15.34
N SER A 52 3.92 2.09 -15.30
CA SER A 52 5.23 2.74 -15.36
C SER A 52 5.49 3.77 -14.27
N HIS A 53 4.43 4.42 -13.81
CA HIS A 53 4.45 5.44 -12.78
C HIS A 53 3.21 5.25 -11.91
N PHE A 54 3.36 5.47 -10.62
CA PHE A 54 2.35 5.05 -9.65
C PHE A 54 2.21 6.07 -8.53
N ILE A 55 1.01 6.63 -8.38
CA ILE A 55 0.65 7.60 -7.35
C ILE A 55 -0.67 7.13 -6.72
N LEU A 56 -0.65 6.60 -5.51
CA LEU A 56 -1.85 6.03 -4.89
C LEU A 56 -2.50 7.01 -3.90
N SER A 57 -3.79 7.31 -4.05
CA SER A 57 -4.55 8.20 -3.15
C SER A 57 -5.79 7.49 -2.60
N ILE A 58 -5.86 7.25 -1.29
CA ILE A 58 -7.06 6.68 -0.66
C ILE A 58 -7.99 7.82 -0.24
N SER A 59 -9.26 7.73 -0.64
CA SER A 59 -10.32 8.55 -0.06
C SER A 59 -10.97 7.84 1.13
N SER A 60 -11.10 8.54 2.25
CA SER A 60 -11.63 7.99 3.51
C SER A 60 -13.16 7.92 3.57
N GLN A 61 -13.90 8.48 2.61
CA GLN A 61 -15.36 8.67 2.75
C GLN A 61 -16.19 7.37 2.81
N ALA A 62 -15.66 6.20 2.41
CA ALA A 62 -16.45 4.96 2.39
C ALA A 62 -15.60 3.68 2.44
N GLU A 63 -14.53 3.65 3.24
CA GLU A 63 -13.66 2.46 3.40
C GLU A 63 -12.98 1.96 2.09
N THR A 64 -13.07 2.74 1.00
CA THR A 64 -12.66 2.32 -0.34
C THR A 64 -11.38 3.03 -0.77
N ALA A 65 -10.35 2.28 -1.20
CA ALA A 65 -9.16 2.88 -1.80
C ALA A 65 -9.34 3.12 -3.30
N PHE A 66 -8.87 4.27 -3.77
CA PHE A 66 -8.74 4.53 -5.20
C PHE A 66 -7.26 4.44 -5.54
N ALA A 67 -6.89 3.79 -6.64
CA ALA A 67 -5.53 3.85 -7.16
C ALA A 67 -5.47 4.70 -8.41
N LEU A 68 -4.73 5.80 -8.34
CA LEU A 68 -4.36 6.55 -9.51
C LEU A 68 -3.10 5.91 -10.09
N VAL A 69 -3.16 5.55 -11.36
CA VAL A 69 -2.11 4.79 -12.01
C VAL A 69 -1.77 5.48 -13.32
N THR A 70 -0.50 5.85 -13.49
CA THR A 70 -0.09 6.58 -14.69
C THR A 70 0.77 5.69 -15.58
N LYS A 71 0.35 5.59 -16.85
CA LYS A 71 1.02 4.82 -17.89
C LYS A 71 1.92 5.74 -18.71
N GLN A 72 3.18 5.35 -18.92
CA GLN A 72 4.29 6.17 -19.41
C GLN A 72 4.24 6.40 -20.91
N ASN A 73 3.55 5.53 -21.63
CA ASN A 73 3.52 5.55 -23.10
C ASN A 73 2.18 6.05 -23.65
N SER A 74 1.34 6.62 -22.79
CA SER A 74 0.10 7.26 -23.18
C SER A 74 0.02 8.58 -22.43
N SER A 75 -0.31 9.67 -23.09
CA SER A 75 -0.77 10.92 -22.45
C SER A 75 -2.10 10.76 -21.70
N GLN A 76 -2.42 9.53 -21.28
CA GLN A 76 -3.62 9.12 -20.56
C GLN A 76 -3.25 8.73 -19.14
N ILE A 77 -4.07 9.22 -18.22
CA ILE A 77 -4.04 8.87 -16.80
C ILE A 77 -5.18 7.88 -16.60
N GLU A 78 -4.88 6.69 -16.07
CA GLU A 78 -5.90 5.71 -15.74
C GLU A 78 -6.18 5.73 -14.23
N ILE A 79 -7.46 5.74 -13.86
CA ILE A 79 -7.88 5.65 -12.46
C ILE A 79 -8.45 4.26 -12.25
N HIS A 80 -7.74 3.45 -11.47
CA HIS A 80 -8.17 2.11 -11.10
C HIS A 80 -8.73 2.13 -9.68
N GLN A 81 -10.03 1.89 -9.53
CA GLN A 81 -10.62 1.78 -8.19
C GLN A 81 -10.26 0.43 -7.57
N LEU A 82 -9.53 0.47 -6.45
CA LEU A 82 -9.29 -0.73 -5.64
C LEU A 82 -10.49 -0.94 -4.73
N LYS A 83 -11.46 -1.75 -5.19
CA LYS A 83 -12.61 -2.16 -4.36
C LYS A 83 -12.14 -3.06 -3.23
N ARG A 84 -11.60 -2.48 -2.17
CA ARG A 84 -11.30 -3.18 -0.93
C ARG A 84 -11.68 -2.33 0.26
N THR A 85 -12.37 -2.98 1.19
CA THR A 85 -12.74 -2.44 2.48
C THR A 85 -11.54 -2.48 3.42
N PHE A 86 -11.08 -1.31 3.85
CA PHE A 86 -10.10 -1.20 4.92
C PHE A 86 -10.85 -1.02 6.24
N THR A 87 -10.71 -1.98 7.17
CA THR A 87 -11.37 -1.89 8.48
C THR A 87 -10.72 -0.79 9.32
N THR A 88 -11.52 -0.02 10.06
CA THR A 88 -11.09 1.15 10.84
C THR A 88 -10.50 0.80 12.20
N HIS A 89 -10.89 -0.33 12.77
CA HIS A 89 -10.36 -0.84 14.04
C HIS A 89 -9.94 -2.30 13.88
N SER A 90 -8.78 -2.60 14.46
CA SER A 90 -8.17 -3.92 14.46
C SER A 90 -7.64 -4.14 15.87
N ASP A 91 -8.05 -5.23 16.53
CA ASP A 91 -7.56 -5.58 17.87
C ASP A 91 -6.02 -5.73 17.89
N SER A 92 -5.45 -6.10 16.74
CA SER A 92 -4.00 -6.25 16.57
C SER A 92 -3.23 -4.92 16.45
N PHE A 93 -3.90 -3.76 16.41
CA PHE A 93 -3.22 -2.46 16.33
C PHE A 93 -2.29 -2.21 17.52
N ASN A 94 -2.75 -2.50 18.74
CA ASN A 94 -1.97 -2.24 19.95
C ASN A 94 -0.72 -3.11 20.01
N ASP A 95 -0.81 -4.35 19.54
CA ASP A 95 0.33 -5.28 19.55
C ASP A 95 1.36 -4.92 18.47
N ASN A 96 0.88 -4.49 17.30
CA ASN A 96 1.74 -3.96 16.25
C ASN A 96 2.42 -2.67 16.70
N PHE A 97 1.69 -1.73 17.31
CA PHE A 97 2.26 -0.47 17.81
C PHE A 97 3.34 -0.71 18.87
N LYS A 98 3.12 -1.63 19.80
CA LYS A 98 4.14 -2.03 20.80
C LYS A 98 5.38 -2.64 20.15
N THR A 99 5.20 -3.42 19.08
CA THR A 99 6.31 -4.03 18.33
C THR A 99 7.16 -2.96 17.66
N ILE A 100 6.54 -2.00 16.97
CA ILE A 100 7.23 -0.86 16.35
C ILE A 100 8.02 -0.08 17.41
N LEU A 101 7.39 0.24 18.54
CA LEU A 101 8.07 0.99 19.61
C LEU A 101 9.28 0.24 20.16
N LYS A 102 9.18 -1.08 20.35
CA LYS A 102 10.31 -1.90 20.76
C LYS A 102 11.45 -1.86 19.75
N ASP A 103 11.15 -2.05 18.47
CA ASP A 103 12.15 -2.03 17.39
C ASP A 103 12.86 -0.68 17.27
N ILE A 104 12.15 0.43 17.52
CA ILE A 104 12.76 1.77 17.56
C ILE A 104 13.73 1.87 18.74
N MET A 105 13.29 1.48 19.94
CA MET A 105 14.08 1.62 21.17
C MET A 105 15.33 0.72 21.21
N THR A 106 15.37 -0.38 20.46
CA THR A 106 16.52 -1.29 20.42
C THR A 106 17.53 -0.99 19.32
N ASN A 107 17.18 -0.15 18.33
CA ASN A 107 18.05 0.21 17.20
C ASN A 107 18.53 1.68 17.23
N THR A 108 18.24 2.42 18.30
CA THR A 108 18.85 3.72 18.67
C THR A 108 19.75 3.55 19.87
#